data_AF-A0A930JR75-F1
#
_entry.id   AF-A0A930JR75-F1
#
_cell.length_a   1.000
_cell.length_b   1.000
_cell.length_c   1.000
_cell.angle_alpha   90.00
_cell.angle_beta   90.00
_cell.angle_gamma   90.00
#
_symmetry.space_group_name_H-M   'P 1'
#
loop_
_entity.id
_entity.type
_entity.pdbx_description
1 polymer ?
#
loop_
_entity_poly.entity_id
_entity_poly.type
_entity_poly.pdbx_seq_one_letter_code
_entity_poly.pdbx_strand_id
1 'polypeptide(L)' 'METNYVVILDFSTATVIKIHLSKEQIEESYKYDDFEEFLFTLEPKYGFQVKDCCWMMCETLKEENYL' A
#
# COMPACT_ATOMS: atom_id res chain seq x y z
N MET A 1 -11.81 -3.32 3.78
CA MET A 1 -11.99 -3.62 2.35
C MET A 1 -11.44 -5.02 2.10
N GLU A 2 -11.93 -5.80 1.12
CA GLU A 2 -11.30 -7.09 0.77
C GLU A 2 -9.97 -6.83 0.05
N THR A 3 -8.90 -6.70 0.82
CA THR A 3 -7.59 -6.30 0.29
C THR A 3 -6.49 -6.90 1.15
N ASN A 4 -5.57 -7.64 0.52
CA ASN A 4 -4.45 -8.29 1.21
C ASN A 4 -3.12 -7.63 0.90
N TYR A 5 -3.03 -6.88 -0.19
CA TYR A 5 -1.80 -6.26 -0.65
C TYR A 5 -2.04 -4.80 -1.04
N VAL A 6 -1.04 -3.97 -0.75
CA VAL A 6 -0.90 -2.64 -1.32
C VAL A 6 0.40 -2.62 -2.12
N VAL A 7 0.31 -2.15 -3.36
CA VAL A 7 1.48 -1.92 -4.21
C VAL A 7 1.62 -0.41 -4.39
N ILE A 8 2.79 0.12 -4.11
CA ILE A 8 3.11 1.55 -4.14
C ILE A 8 4.27 1.77 -5.10
N LEU A 9 4.09 2.71 -6.02
CA LEU A 9 5.10 3.24 -6.91
C LEU A 9 5.57 4.58 -6.33
N ASP A 10 6.74 4.59 -5.71
CA ASP A 10 7.35 5.77 -5.13
C ASP A 10 8.20 6.49 -6.19
N PHE A 11 7.75 7.68 -6.61
CA PHE A 11 8.42 8.48 -7.63
C PHE A 11 9.65 9.22 -7.09
N SER A 12 9.74 9.42 -5.77
CA SER A 12 10.87 10.12 -5.14
C SER A 12 12.12 9.24 -5.11
N THR A 13 11.93 7.93 -4.96
CA THR A 13 13.04 6.96 -4.84
C THR A 13 13.13 5.99 -6.01
N ALA A 14 12.20 6.06 -6.97
CA ALA A 14 12.05 5.09 -8.06
C ALA A 14 11.90 3.64 -7.56
N THR A 15 11.12 3.46 -6.49
CA THR A 15 10.93 2.16 -5.82
C THR A 15 9.52 1.61 -6.02
N VAL A 16 9.39 0.29 -6.19
CA VAL A 16 8.12 -0.42 -6.08
C VAL A 16 8.04 -1.10 -4.71
N ILE A 17 7.17 -0.62 -3.85
CA ILE A 17 6.95 -1.16 -2.49
C ILE A 17 5.72 -2.06 -2.51
N LYS A 18 5.85 -3.29 -2.01
CA LYS A 18 4.76 -4.26 -1.93
C LYS A 18 4.54 -4.63 -0.47
N ILE A 19 3.36 -4.32 0.04
CA ILE A 19 3.00 -4.51 1.44
C ILE A 19 1.92 -5.58 1.51
N HIS A 20 2.20 -6.71 2.15
CA HIS A 20 1.15 -7.64 2.56
C HIS A 20 0.56 -7.14 3.90
N LEU A 21 -0.72 -6.81 3.90
CA LEU A 21 -1.40 -6.31 5.08
C LEU A 21 -1.61 -7.46 6.08
N SER A 22 -1.20 -7.24 7.32
CA SER A 22 -1.57 -8.11 8.43
C SER A 22 -3.07 -8.03 8.72
N LYS A 23 -3.62 -9.03 9.42
CA LYS A 23 -5.03 -9.02 9.85
C LYS A 23 -5.39 -7.75 10.62
N GLU A 24 -4.52 -7.30 11.52
CA GLU A 24 -4.70 -6.06 12.29
C GLU A 24 -4.75 -4.83 11.36
N GLN A 25 -3.88 -4.75 10.36
CA GLN A 25 -3.90 -3.66 9.37
C GLN A 25 -5.16 -3.68 8.50
N ILE A 26 -5.64 -4.88 8.13
CA ILE A 26 -6.90 -5.04 7.39
C ILE A 26 -8.07 -4.55 8.25
N GLU A 27 -8.15 -4.98 9.51
CA GLU A 27 -9.17 -4.54 10.47
C GLU A 27 -9.12 -3.03 10.73
N GLU A 28 -7.91 -2.48 10.89
CA GLU A 28 -7.68 -1.04 11.06
C GLU A 28 -8.15 -0.25 9.84
N SER A 29 -7.93 -0.77 8.62
CA SER A 29 -8.34 -0.09 7.39
C SER A 29 -9.86 0.18 7.31
N TYR A 30 -10.69 -0.62 7.99
CA TYR A 30 -12.15 -0.42 8.03
C TYR A 30 -12.59 0.77 8.91
N LYS A 31 -11.67 1.36 9.69
CA LYS A 31 -11.95 2.52 10.53
C LYS A 31 -11.82 3.86 9.79
N TYR A 32 -11.32 3.82 8.55
CA TYR A 32 -11.12 5.00 7.71
C TYR A 32 -12.16 5.01 6.59
N ASP A 33 -12.69 6.20 6.29
CA ASP A 33 -13.65 6.39 5.20
C ASP A 33 -12.96 6.33 3.83
N ASP A 34 -11.70 6.77 3.78
CA ASP A 34 -10.83 6.70 2.61
C ASP A 34 -9.61 5.80 2.91
N PHE A 35 -9.27 4.93 1.96
CA PHE A 35 -8.10 4.09 2.07
C PHE A 35 -6.80 4.90 2.05
N GLU A 36 -6.80 6.07 1.39
CA GLU A 36 -5.63 6.95 1.39
C GLU A 36 -5.31 7.47 2.81
N GLU A 37 -6.34 7.70 3.64
CA GLU A 37 -6.15 8.07 5.05
C GLU A 37 -5.46 6.96 5.84
N PHE A 38 -5.84 5.70 5.58
CA PHE A 38 -5.16 4.55 6.15
C PHE A 38 -3.70 4.47 5.69
N LEU A 39 -3.40 4.76 4.43
CA LEU A 39 -2.01 4.73 3.92
C LEU A 39 -1.11 5.76 4.60
N PHE A 40 -1.62 6.94 4.98
CA PHE A 40 -0.83 7.91 5.77
C PHE A 40 -0.31 7.31 7.08
N THR A 41 -1.05 6.37 7.69
CA THR A 41 -0.60 5.69 8.92
C THR A 41 0.56 4.72 8.67
N LEU A 42 0.73 4.26 7.42
CA LEU A 42 1.76 3.31 7.03
C LEU A 42 3.06 3.99 6.58
N GLU A 43 3.02 5.28 6.21
CA GLU A 43 4.18 6.05 5.74
C GLU A 43 5.42 5.88 6.64
N PRO A 44 5.33 6.07 7.98
CA PRO A 44 6.52 5.99 8.84
C PRO A 44 7.09 4.58 8.95
N LYS A 45 6.23 3.56 8.79
CA LYS A 45 6.60 2.15 8.93
C LYS A 45 7.33 1.61 7.70
N TYR A 46 6.91 2.03 6.51
CA TYR A 46 7.45 1.52 5.25
C TYR A 46 8.30 2.53 4.47
N GLY A 47 8.37 3.78 4.94
CA GLY A 47 9.31 4.78 4.41
C GLY A 47 8.92 5.33 3.04
N PHE A 48 7.63 5.65 2.85
CA PHE A 48 7.12 6.32 1.63
C PHE A 48 6.30 7.56 2.00
N GLN A 49 5.96 8.38 1.00
CA GLN A 49 5.03 9.51 1.15
C GLN A 49 3.91 9.34 0.13
N VAL A 50 2.68 9.11 0.59
CA VAL A 50 1.47 8.87 -0.22
C VAL A 50 1.32 9.92 -1.32
N LYS A 51 1.52 11.21 -0.98
CA LYS A 51 1.41 12.33 -1.92
C LYS A 51 2.38 12.25 -3.11
N ASP A 52 3.49 11.53 -2.95
CA ASP A 52 4.56 11.38 -3.94
C ASP A 52 4.54 9.98 -4.57
N CYS A 53 3.44 9.25 -4.42
CA CYS A 53 3.29 7.87 -4.88
C CYS A 53 2.03 7.67 -5.74
N CYS A 54 2.06 6.67 -6.62
CA CYS A 54 0.84 6.00 -7.09
C CYS A 54 0.69 4.67 -6.35
N TRP A 55 -0.53 4.27 -6.06
CA TRP A 55 -0.77 3.03 -5.32
C TRP A 55 -1.98 2.28 -5.85
N MET A 56 -2.01 0.97 -5.57
CA MET A 56 -3.16 0.13 -5.84
C MET A 56 -3.33 -0.93 -4.74
N MET A 57 -4.57 -1.38 -4.60
CA MET A 57 -4.99 -2.44 -3.70
C MET A 57 -5.30 -3.71 -4.48
N CYS A 58 -4.90 -4.88 -3.97
CA CYS A 58 -5.36 -6.15 -4.51
C CYS A 58 -5.48 -7.25 -3.45
N GLU A 59 -6.35 -8.22 -3.71
CA GLU A 59 -6.50 -9.42 -2.88
C GLU A 59 -5.39 -10.44 -3.16
N THR A 60 -5.01 -10.57 -4.43
CA THR A 60 -3.91 -11.44 -4.87
C THR A 60 -2.91 -10.63 -5.67
N LEU A 61 -1.64 -10.66 -5.26
CA LEU A 61 -0.55 -10.04 -6.00
C LEU A 61 0.13 -11.08 -6.89
N LYS A 62 0.16 -10.80 -8.20
CA LYS A 62 0.98 -11.53 -9.18
C LYS A 62 1.98 -10.57 -9.79
N GLU A 63 3.22 -11.02 -9.95
CA GLU A 63 4.31 -10.19 -10.43
C GLU A 63 4.94 -10.86 -11.65
N GLU A 64 5.04 -10.10 -12.73
CA GLU A 64 5.70 -10.51 -13.97
C GLU A 64 6.83 -9.51 -14.24
N ASN A 65 8.04 -10.02 -14.52
CA ASN A 65 9.21 -9.19 -14.79
C ASN A 65 9.74 -9.51 -16.19
N TYR A 66 9.82 -8.50 -17.06
CA TYR A 66 10.25 -8.63 -18.46
C TYR A 66 11.51 -7.78 -18.73
N LEU A 67 12.53 -7.97 -17.89
CA LEU A 67 13.82 -7.27 -17.97
C LEU A 67 14.76 -7.90 -19.01
#